data_AF-A0A3D3A9W5-F1
#
_entry.id   AF-A0A3D3A9W5-F1
#
_cell.length_a   1.000
_cell.length_b   1.000
_cell.length_c   1.000
_cell.angle_alpha   90.00
_cell.angle_beta   90.00
_cell.angle_gamma   90.00
#
_symmetry.space_group_name_H-M   'P 1'
#
loop_
_entity.id
_entity.type
_entity.pdbx_description
1 polymer ?
#
loop_
_entity_poly.entity_id
_entity_poly.type
_entity_poly.pdbx_seq_one_letter_code
_entity_poly.pdbx_strand_id
1 'polypeptide(L)'
;MPLVGLVLAVMMAMMTGGPASASDPLRLKEGFRLLKLTPYMRALESGGHVFAVQNGSSQDLHLVLHRPPQNDLAIALGLQPASGPVLRLFSSDDREFASAPGASEKLRFNIPAEQVQTFFLPQSADVASVDFYLWSPEALASHESNRQTFHSTVLLLLMLLLLLAIGVGIMRRSRRAAYAVVMAVGLMVLLSSLWMRDILPDNPQFEWLLVNRLDSIRAALAIGVAMSLVAHLNLMAQQIVNRNYWTRVIIVSDMVLVAFGVFWIWQIYAPDFAGLISAELNEIALAMTCGTVLMGAIFVPDRRRA
;
A
#
# COMPACT_ATOMS: atom_id res chain seq x y z
N MET A 1 -10.50 27.40 -13.47
CA MET A 1 -10.09 26.17 -14.18
C MET A 1 -8.56 26.07 -14.45
N PRO A 2 -7.66 26.28 -13.47
CA PRO A 2 -6.22 26.02 -13.68
C PRO A 2 -5.75 24.64 -13.17
N LEU A 3 -6.58 23.95 -12.38
CA LEU A 3 -6.19 22.74 -11.65
C LEU A 3 -6.01 21.51 -12.55
N VAL A 4 -6.83 21.38 -13.60
CA VAL A 4 -6.72 20.29 -14.58
C VAL A 4 -5.45 20.42 -15.43
N GLY A 5 -5.07 21.65 -15.80
CA GLY A 5 -3.84 21.91 -16.56
C GLY A 5 -2.58 21.65 -15.75
N LEU A 6 -2.58 21.95 -14.44
CA LEU A 6 -1.46 21.67 -13.56
C LEU A 6 -1.28 20.15 -13.35
N VAL A 7 -2.38 19.42 -13.17
CA VAL A 7 -2.34 17.94 -13.05
C VAL A 7 -1.84 17.30 -14.34
N LEU A 8 -2.27 17.77 -15.51
CA LEU A 8 -1.80 17.25 -16.80
C LEU A 8 -0.32 17.58 -17.07
N ALA A 9 0.15 18.76 -16.65
CA ALA A 9 1.54 19.18 -16.79
C ALA A 9 2.48 18.39 -15.85
N VAL A 10 2.04 18.10 -14.63
CA VAL A 10 2.75 17.19 -13.71
C VAL A 10 2.75 15.76 -14.26
N MET A 11 1.63 15.31 -14.84
CA MET A 11 1.54 14.00 -15.50
C MET A 11 2.51 13.87 -16.69
N MET A 12 2.62 14.89 -17.55
CA MET A 12 3.58 14.85 -18.66
C MET A 12 5.03 14.98 -18.21
N ALA A 13 5.31 15.75 -17.16
CA ALA A 13 6.67 15.90 -16.63
C ALA A 13 7.20 14.63 -15.95
N MET A 14 6.33 13.75 -15.46
CA MET A 14 6.71 12.47 -14.85
C MET A 14 6.89 11.32 -15.86
N MET A 15 6.49 11.50 -17.13
CA MET A 15 6.59 10.48 -18.18
C MET A 15 7.88 10.54 -19.01
N THR A 16 8.78 11.50 -18.75
CA THR A 16 10.05 11.66 -19.50
C THR A 16 11.23 11.07 -18.72
N GLY A 17 11.22 9.76 -18.48
CA GLY A 17 12.41 9.01 -18.08
C GLY A 17 13.01 8.34 -19.32
N GLY A 18 14.08 8.90 -19.88
CA GLY A 18 14.80 8.30 -21.01
C GLY A 18 15.43 6.94 -20.66
N PRO A 19 15.86 6.15 -21.66
CA PRO A 19 16.46 4.84 -21.43
C PRO A 19 17.78 5.01 -20.66
N ALA A 20 17.81 4.51 -19.43
CA ALA A 20 18.99 4.55 -18.59
C ALA A 20 20.06 3.62 -19.14
N SER A 21 21.26 4.16 -19.34
CA SER A 21 22.44 3.44 -19.80
C SER A 21 23.59 3.75 -18.85
N ALA A 22 23.98 2.78 -18.04
CA ALA A 22 25.38 2.52 -17.67
C ALA A 22 25.50 1.20 -16.89
N SER A 23 26.35 0.32 -17.39
CA SER A 23 26.82 -0.94 -16.78
C SER A 23 27.99 -0.69 -15.82
N ASP A 24 27.94 0.39 -15.04
CA ASP A 24 28.96 0.67 -14.03
C ASP A 24 28.60 -0.05 -12.73
N PRO A 25 29.57 -0.72 -12.08
CA PRO A 25 29.30 -1.45 -10.86
C PRO A 25 28.87 -0.49 -9.75
N LEU A 26 27.71 -0.75 -9.16
CA LEU A 26 27.18 0.00 -8.03
C LEU A 26 28.06 -0.22 -6.81
N ARG A 27 28.86 0.78 -6.44
CA ARG A 27 29.71 0.70 -5.26
C ARG A 27 28.90 0.92 -3.98
N LEU A 28 28.65 -0.16 -3.26
CA LEU A 28 27.98 -0.15 -1.97
C LEU A 28 29.00 -0.19 -0.82
N LYS A 29 28.66 0.40 0.33
CA LYS A 29 29.50 0.45 1.53
C LYS A 29 28.74 -0.09 2.73
N GLU A 30 29.41 -0.34 3.85
CA GLU A 30 28.84 -0.80 5.12
C GLU A 30 27.62 0.01 5.61
N GLY A 31 27.52 1.30 5.28
CA GLY A 31 26.38 2.16 5.64
C GLY A 31 25.18 2.13 4.68
N PHE A 32 25.15 1.19 3.73
CA PHE A 32 24.08 1.09 2.74
C PHE A 32 22.72 0.79 3.39
N ARG A 33 21.65 1.45 2.92
CA ARG A 33 20.28 1.26 3.43
C ARG A 33 19.30 0.84 2.35
N LEU A 34 19.18 1.65 1.31
CA LEU A 34 18.20 1.49 0.25
C LEU A 34 18.73 2.04 -1.07
N LEU A 35 18.51 1.31 -2.17
CA LEU A 35 18.69 1.79 -3.54
C LEU A 35 17.50 1.35 -4.39
N LYS A 36 16.94 2.26 -5.18
CA LYS A 36 16.07 1.89 -6.30
C LYS A 36 16.97 1.34 -7.41
N LEU A 37 16.86 0.05 -7.70
CA LEU A 37 17.77 -0.67 -8.59
C LEU A 37 17.44 -0.44 -10.07
N THR A 38 16.17 -0.25 -10.42
CA THR A 38 15.67 -0.14 -11.80
C THR A 38 16.48 0.82 -12.70
N PRO A 39 16.86 2.04 -12.26
CA PRO A 39 17.65 2.97 -13.09
C PRO A 39 19.06 2.47 -13.41
N TYR A 40 19.57 1.50 -12.65
CA TYR A 40 20.91 0.92 -12.79
C TYR A 40 20.89 -0.45 -13.46
N MET A 41 19.73 -0.88 -13.95
CA MET A 41 19.56 -2.15 -14.63
C MET A 41 19.61 -1.95 -16.14
N ARG A 42 20.43 -2.77 -16.80
CA ARG A 42 20.48 -2.83 -18.26
C ARG A 42 19.60 -3.95 -18.76
N ALA A 43 18.63 -3.64 -19.63
CA ALA A 43 17.84 -4.67 -20.32
C ALA A 43 18.71 -5.43 -21.33
N LEU A 44 18.55 -6.75 -21.40
CA LEU A 44 19.21 -7.61 -22.39
C LEU A 44 18.26 -7.95 -23.54
N GLU A 45 18.81 -8.06 -24.76
CA GLU A 45 18.05 -8.47 -25.95
C GLU A 45 17.51 -9.89 -25.85
N SER A 46 18.19 -10.77 -25.09
CA SER A 46 17.76 -12.14 -24.78
C SER A 46 16.59 -12.22 -23.79
N GLY A 47 16.09 -11.08 -23.33
CA GLY A 47 15.16 -10.98 -22.22
C GLY A 47 15.88 -10.91 -20.88
N GLY A 48 15.40 -10.02 -20.00
CA GLY A 48 15.85 -9.88 -18.62
C GLY A 48 16.67 -8.62 -18.41
N HIS A 49 17.20 -8.48 -17.19
CA HIS A 49 17.95 -7.32 -16.77
C HIS A 49 19.26 -7.73 -16.09
N VAL A 50 20.32 -6.97 -16.33
CA VAL A 50 21.62 -7.15 -15.68
C VAL A 50 21.96 -5.91 -14.86
N PHE A 51 22.55 -6.14 -13.69
CA PHE A 51 23.15 -5.10 -12.87
C PHE A 51 24.44 -5.64 -12.24
N ALA A 52 25.36 -4.75 -11.91
CA ALA A 52 26.60 -5.10 -11.24
C ALA A 52 26.71 -4.34 -9.92
N VAL A 53 27.24 -5.02 -8.89
CA VAL A 53 27.43 -4.46 -7.57
C VAL A 53 28.89 -4.67 -7.16
N GLN A 54 29.54 -3.61 -6.70
CA GLN A 54 30.85 -3.66 -6.09
C GLN A 54 30.71 -3.52 -4.57
N ASN A 55 31.14 -4.54 -3.84
CA ASN A 55 31.33 -4.43 -2.42
C ASN A 55 32.55 -3.54 -2.14
N GLY A 56 32.30 -2.34 -1.61
CA GLY A 56 33.34 -1.39 -1.25
C GLY A 56 33.83 -1.51 0.20
N SER A 57 33.40 -2.53 0.94
CA SER A 57 33.79 -2.79 2.32
C SER A 57 34.70 -3.99 2.50
N SER A 58 35.39 -4.01 3.63
CA SER A 58 36.26 -5.11 4.09
C SER A 58 35.49 -6.31 4.65
N GLN A 59 34.16 -6.22 4.73
CA GLN A 59 33.27 -7.28 5.19
C GLN A 59 32.31 -7.70 4.09
N ASP A 60 31.79 -8.92 4.21
CA ASP A 60 30.74 -9.45 3.35
C ASP A 60 29.48 -8.58 3.44
N LEU A 61 28.96 -8.20 2.27
CA LEU A 61 27.78 -7.35 2.17
C LEU A 61 26.55 -8.22 1.97
N HIS A 62 25.67 -8.23 2.97
CA HIS A 62 24.38 -8.90 2.90
C HIS A 62 23.33 -7.97 2.29
N LEU A 63 22.62 -8.44 1.28
CA LEU A 63 21.64 -7.66 0.53
C LEU A 63 20.32 -8.41 0.38
N VAL A 64 19.24 -7.63 0.31
CA VAL A 64 17.91 -8.12 0.02
C VAL A 64 17.38 -7.42 -1.22
N LEU A 65 17.15 -8.19 -2.28
CA LEU A 65 16.38 -7.74 -3.43
C LEU A 65 14.90 -7.86 -3.07
N HIS A 66 14.20 -6.73 -3.13
CA HIS A 66 12.80 -6.61 -2.78
C HIS A 66 11.99 -6.07 -3.96
N ARG A 67 10.91 -6.78 -4.29
CA ARG A 67 9.86 -6.29 -5.17
C ARG A 67 8.77 -5.63 -4.31
N PRO A 68 8.30 -4.42 -4.63
CA PRO A 68 7.18 -3.80 -3.93
C PRO A 68 5.98 -4.74 -3.84
N PRO A 69 5.24 -4.74 -2.72
CA PRO A 69 4.04 -5.55 -2.58
C PRO A 69 3.03 -5.14 -3.65
N GLN A 70 2.35 -6.14 -4.22
CA GLN A 70 1.31 -5.91 -5.21
C GLN A 70 0.04 -5.34 -4.55
N ASN A 71 -0.84 -4.75 -5.36
CA ASN A 71 -2.08 -4.17 -4.87
C ASN A 71 -3.08 -5.28 -4.50
N ASP A 72 -3.17 -5.58 -3.21
CA ASP A 72 -4.00 -6.65 -2.66
C ASP A 72 -5.49 -6.51 -3.02
N LEU A 73 -6.00 -5.27 -3.13
CA LEU A 73 -7.36 -5.02 -3.57
C LEU A 73 -7.55 -5.34 -5.07
N ALA A 74 -6.57 -5.01 -5.91
CA ALA A 74 -6.61 -5.36 -7.34
C ALA A 74 -6.52 -6.88 -7.56
N ILE A 75 -5.70 -7.58 -6.78
CA ILE A 75 -5.63 -9.04 -6.78
C ILE A 75 -6.96 -9.64 -6.32
N ALA A 76 -7.52 -9.14 -5.22
CA ALA A 76 -8.79 -9.62 -4.69
C ALA A 76 -9.91 -9.47 -5.73
N LEU A 77 -9.93 -8.37 -6.50
CA LEU A 77 -10.90 -8.14 -7.57
C LEU A 77 -10.61 -8.90 -8.88
N GLY A 78 -9.51 -9.66 -8.96
CA GLY A 78 -9.12 -10.40 -10.16
C GLY A 78 -8.59 -9.51 -11.29
N LEU A 79 -8.17 -8.28 -10.98
CA LEU A 79 -7.57 -7.34 -11.94
C LEU A 79 -6.07 -7.55 -12.11
N GLN A 80 -5.42 -8.18 -11.13
CA GLN A 80 -4.01 -8.55 -11.14
C GLN A 80 -3.84 -10.03 -10.70
N PRO A 81 -2.83 -10.74 -11.20
CA PRO A 81 -2.55 -12.11 -10.77
C PRO A 81 -2.04 -12.14 -9.32
N ALA A 82 -2.51 -13.11 -8.52
CA ALA A 82 -2.18 -13.24 -7.10
C ALA A 82 -0.74 -13.70 -6.81
N SER A 83 -0.09 -14.32 -7.79
CA SER A 83 1.25 -14.88 -7.67
C SER A 83 2.16 -14.22 -8.69
N GLY A 84 2.93 -13.24 -8.22
CA GLY A 84 4.10 -12.79 -8.94
C GLY A 84 5.09 -13.97 -9.14
N PRO A 85 5.76 -14.04 -10.29
CA PRO A 85 6.81 -15.05 -10.53
C PRO A 85 7.88 -14.97 -9.43
N VAL A 86 8.29 -16.14 -8.95
CA VAL A 86 9.37 -16.35 -7.97
C VAL A 86 10.60 -15.56 -8.38
N LEU A 87 11.09 -14.69 -7.50
CA LEU A 87 12.34 -13.97 -7.72
C LEU A 87 13.49 -14.97 -7.78
N ARG A 88 14.26 -14.90 -8.87
CA ARG A 88 15.48 -15.68 -9.09
C ARG A 88 16.56 -14.74 -9.55
N LEU A 89 17.78 -14.96 -9.09
CA LEU A 89 18.92 -14.14 -9.41
C LEU A 89 20.09 -15.06 -9.74
N PHE A 90 20.71 -14.85 -10.89
CA PHE A 90 21.89 -15.61 -11.31
C PHE A 90 23.12 -14.72 -11.19
N SER A 91 24.12 -15.19 -10.46
CA SER A 91 25.38 -14.47 -10.27
C SER A 91 26.42 -14.92 -11.29
N SER A 92 27.43 -14.07 -11.52
CA SER A 92 28.56 -14.35 -12.41
C SER A 92 29.45 -15.52 -11.97
N ASP A 93 29.30 -16.01 -10.74
CA ASP A 93 29.97 -17.19 -10.21
C ASP A 93 29.13 -18.48 -10.35
N ASP A 94 28.18 -18.49 -11.29
CA ASP A 94 27.25 -19.59 -11.59
C ASP A 94 26.36 -20.00 -10.41
N ARG A 95 26.18 -19.12 -9.41
CA ARG A 95 25.23 -19.34 -8.31
C ARG A 95 23.84 -18.83 -8.66
N GLU A 96 22.84 -19.67 -8.40
CA GLU A 96 21.42 -19.28 -8.42
C GLU A 96 20.96 -18.96 -6.99
N PHE A 97 20.39 -17.78 -6.81
CA PHE A 97 19.65 -17.41 -5.62
C PHE A 97 18.16 -17.41 -5.98
N ALA A 98 17.33 -17.96 -5.11
CA ALA A 98 15.88 -17.96 -5.27
C ALA A 98 15.21 -17.48 -3.99
N SER A 99 14.03 -16.88 -4.13
CA SER A 99 13.21 -16.52 -2.97
C SER A 99 12.79 -17.77 -2.18
N ALA A 100 12.71 -17.66 -0.86
CA ALA A 100 12.21 -18.74 -0.02
C ALA A 100 10.73 -19.08 -0.38
N PRO A 101 10.30 -20.35 -0.20
CA PRO A 101 8.90 -20.72 -0.34
C PRO A 101 8.00 -19.80 0.52
N GLY A 102 6.99 -19.19 -0.09
CA GLY A 102 6.10 -18.24 0.59
C GLY A 102 6.58 -16.78 0.65
N ALA A 103 7.84 -16.49 0.29
CA ALA A 103 8.41 -15.14 0.28
C ALA A 103 8.83 -14.70 -1.13
N SER A 104 7.96 -14.90 -2.13
CA SER A 104 8.25 -14.68 -3.56
C SER A 104 8.68 -13.26 -3.95
N GLU A 105 8.49 -12.28 -3.06
CA GLU A 105 8.81 -10.86 -3.22
C GLU A 105 10.19 -10.47 -2.68
N LYS A 106 10.88 -11.39 -1.96
CA LYS A 106 12.17 -11.13 -1.31
C LYS A 106 13.19 -12.20 -1.68
N LEU A 107 14.40 -11.76 -2.04
CA LEU A 107 15.54 -12.64 -2.30
C LEU A 107 16.75 -12.12 -1.54
N ARG A 108 17.40 -13.00 -0.76
CA ARG A 108 18.59 -12.67 0.04
C ARG A 108 19.83 -13.22 -0.66
N PHE A 109 20.88 -12.42 -0.72
CA PHE A 109 22.16 -12.82 -1.30
C PHE A 109 23.30 -12.05 -0.61
N ASN A 110 24.53 -12.52 -0.80
CA ASN A 110 25.72 -11.92 -0.20
C ASN A 110 26.80 -11.69 -1.25
N ILE A 111 27.55 -10.61 -1.08
CA ILE A 111 28.69 -10.25 -1.92
C ILE A 111 29.93 -10.24 -1.02
N PRO A 112 30.97 -11.05 -1.29
CA PRO A 112 32.17 -11.08 -0.47
C PRO A 112 32.87 -9.71 -0.42
N ALA A 113 33.67 -9.51 0.63
CA ALA A 113 34.46 -8.30 0.82
C ALA A 113 35.26 -7.90 -0.45
N GLU A 114 35.23 -6.61 -0.79
CA GLU A 114 36.01 -6.00 -1.89
C GLU A 114 35.78 -6.60 -3.30
N GLN A 115 34.75 -7.43 -3.49
CA GLN A 115 34.47 -8.07 -4.77
C GLN A 115 33.42 -7.33 -5.60
N VAL A 116 33.52 -7.50 -6.92
CA VAL A 116 32.50 -7.08 -7.88
C VAL A 116 31.75 -8.32 -8.35
N GLN A 117 30.43 -8.29 -8.27
CA GLN A 117 29.57 -9.34 -8.79
C GLN A 117 28.55 -8.77 -9.76
N THR A 118 28.35 -9.50 -10.87
CA THR A 118 27.33 -9.17 -11.85
C THR A 118 26.17 -10.14 -11.69
N PHE A 119 24.96 -9.61 -11.73
CA PHE A 119 23.74 -10.38 -11.53
C PHE A 119 22.83 -10.26 -12.74
N PHE A 120 22.25 -11.38 -13.14
CA PHE A 120 21.21 -11.50 -14.15
C PHE A 120 19.87 -11.80 -13.48
N LEU A 121 18.91 -10.92 -13.72
CA LEU A 121 17.52 -11.07 -13.34
C LEU A 121 16.73 -11.52 -14.58
N PRO A 122 16.27 -12.78 -14.64
CA PRO A 122 15.52 -13.27 -15.79
C PRO A 122 14.22 -12.49 -15.96
N GLN A 123 13.83 -12.25 -17.21
CA GLN A 123 12.52 -11.66 -17.48
C GLN A 123 11.45 -12.62 -16.99
N SER A 124 10.66 -12.15 -16.04
CA SER A 124 9.36 -12.72 -15.80
C SER A 124 8.35 -11.78 -16.44
N ALA A 125 7.21 -12.30 -16.91
CA ALA A 125 6.35 -11.63 -17.89
C ALA A 125 5.88 -10.20 -17.53
N ASP A 126 5.99 -9.79 -16.25
CA ASP A 126 5.61 -8.47 -15.72
C ASP A 126 6.77 -7.52 -15.40
N VAL A 127 8.03 -7.88 -15.69
CA VAL A 127 9.22 -7.14 -15.18
C VAL A 127 9.45 -5.78 -15.87
N ALA A 128 8.83 -5.54 -17.02
CA ALA A 128 9.03 -4.29 -17.76
C ALA A 128 8.48 -3.03 -17.05
N SER A 129 7.63 -3.19 -16.02
CA SER A 129 7.00 -2.09 -15.30
C SER A 129 7.12 -2.17 -13.77
N VAL A 130 7.91 -3.12 -13.25
CA VAL A 130 8.02 -3.36 -11.81
C VAL A 130 9.38 -2.89 -11.31
N ASP A 131 9.34 -1.92 -10.40
CA ASP A 131 10.54 -1.39 -9.78
C ASP A 131 11.16 -2.37 -8.78
N PHE A 132 12.49 -2.45 -8.77
CA PHE A 132 13.24 -3.26 -7.81
C PHE A 132 13.96 -2.38 -6.81
N TYR A 133 13.98 -2.83 -5.56
CA TYR A 133 14.70 -2.18 -4.49
C TYR A 133 15.74 -3.11 -3.90
N LEU A 134 16.93 -2.56 -3.69
CA LEU A 134 18.01 -3.22 -2.98
C LEU A 134 18.07 -2.66 -1.56
N TRP A 135 18.03 -3.53 -0.57
CA TRP A 135 18.03 -3.17 0.84
C TRP A 135 19.19 -3.81 1.58
N SER A 136 19.68 -3.15 2.63
CA SER A 136 20.36 -3.86 3.70
C SER A 136 19.32 -4.57 4.60
N PRO A 137 19.62 -5.77 5.13
CA PRO A 137 18.69 -6.53 5.97
C PRO A 137 18.16 -5.72 7.16
N GLU A 138 19.04 -4.95 7.80
CA GLU A 138 18.68 -4.11 8.96
C GLU A 138 17.74 -2.96 8.56
N ALA A 139 18.00 -2.30 7.42
CA ALA A 139 17.15 -1.22 6.93
C ALA A 139 15.76 -1.74 6.52
N LEU A 140 15.69 -2.91 5.88
CA LEU A 140 14.42 -3.55 5.53
C LEU A 140 13.64 -3.94 6.79
N ALA A 141 14.29 -4.56 7.78
CA ALA A 141 13.66 -4.94 9.04
C ALA A 141 13.14 -3.71 9.81
N SER A 142 13.91 -2.62 9.84
CA SER A 142 13.48 -1.35 10.44
C SER A 142 12.29 -0.75 9.68
N HIS A 143 12.32 -0.78 8.34
CA HIS A 143 11.20 -0.29 7.52
C HIS A 143 9.91 -1.08 7.77
N GLU A 144 9.98 -2.41 7.79
CA GLU A 144 8.84 -3.29 8.06
C GLU A 144 8.28 -3.07 9.48
N SER A 145 9.17 -2.96 10.48
CA SER A 145 8.77 -2.67 11.86
C SER A 145 8.10 -1.30 12.01
N ASN A 146 8.63 -0.27 11.33
CA ASN A 146 8.03 1.07 11.32
C ASN A 146 6.66 1.05 10.64
N ARG A 147 6.52 0.33 9.51
CA ARG A 147 5.24 0.18 8.80
C ARG A 147 4.20 -0.53 9.65
N GLN A 148 4.56 -1.64 10.28
CA GLN A 148 3.70 -2.35 11.23
C GLN A 148 3.27 -1.46 12.40
N THR A 149 4.19 -0.70 12.96
CA THR A 149 3.91 0.25 14.06
C THR A 149 2.94 1.33 13.60
N PHE A 150 3.15 1.88 12.40
CA PHE A 150 2.27 2.88 11.79
C PHE A 150 0.85 2.33 11.60
N HIS A 151 0.70 1.19 10.92
CA HIS A 151 -0.60 0.56 10.68
C HIS A 151 -1.35 0.25 11.99
N SER A 152 -0.65 -0.33 12.96
CA SER A 152 -1.22 -0.65 14.28
C SER A 152 -1.67 0.61 15.02
N THR A 153 -0.87 1.68 14.97
CA THR A 153 -1.19 2.95 15.64
C THR A 153 -2.40 3.63 14.98
N VAL A 154 -2.47 3.63 13.65
CA VAL A 154 -3.60 4.23 12.92
C VAL A 154 -4.89 3.45 13.20
N LEU A 155 -4.87 2.12 13.18
CA LEU A 155 -6.06 1.34 13.53
C LEU A 155 -6.47 1.53 14.98
N LEU A 156 -5.53 1.60 15.92
CA LEU A 156 -5.82 1.87 17.32
C LEU A 156 -6.51 3.24 17.46
N LEU A 157 -6.00 4.26 16.79
CA LEU A 157 -6.61 5.60 16.80
C LEU A 157 -8.02 5.58 16.22
N LEU A 158 -8.22 4.93 15.07
CA LEU A 158 -9.54 4.78 14.45
C LEU A 158 -10.50 4.00 15.34
N MET A 159 -10.02 2.98 16.06
CA MET A 159 -10.83 2.21 17.00
C MET A 159 -11.26 3.05 18.21
N LEU A 160 -10.36 3.86 18.78
CA LEU A 160 -10.70 4.81 19.84
C LEU A 160 -11.72 5.85 19.37
N LEU A 161 -11.56 6.38 18.15
CA LEU A 161 -12.54 7.28 17.54
C LEU A 161 -13.89 6.59 17.30
N LEU A 162 -13.89 5.33 16.88
CA LEU A 162 -15.11 4.54 16.70
C LEU A 162 -15.86 4.35 18.03
N LEU A 163 -15.15 3.98 19.10
CA LEU A 163 -15.74 3.85 20.44
C LEU A 163 -16.32 5.18 20.92
N LEU A 164 -15.59 6.28 20.71
CA LEU A 164 -16.08 7.62 21.05
C LEU A 164 -17.32 8.00 20.24
N ALA A 165 -17.33 7.73 18.93
CA ALA A 165 -18.47 7.98 18.05
C ALA A 165 -19.70 7.16 18.44
N ILE A 166 -19.52 5.88 18.83
CA ILE A 166 -20.58 5.03 19.38
C ILE A 166 -21.11 5.63 20.68
N GLY A 167 -20.23 5.99 21.62
CA GLY A 167 -20.60 6.60 22.90
C GLY A 167 -21.42 7.88 22.72
N VAL A 168 -20.95 8.80 21.88
CA VAL A 168 -21.68 10.04 21.53
C VAL A 168 -23.00 9.73 20.83
N GLY A 169 -23.01 8.77 19.90
CA GLY A 169 -24.21 8.34 19.18
C GLY A 169 -25.31 7.82 20.11
N ILE A 170 -24.93 7.03 21.12
CA ILE A 170 -25.82 6.51 22.16
C ILE A 170 -26.32 7.67 23.04
N MET A 171 -25.43 8.49 23.58
CA MET A 171 -25.78 9.61 24.48
C MET A 171 -26.73 10.61 23.81
N ARG A 172 -26.49 10.93 22.54
CA ARG A 172 -27.32 11.88 21.77
C ARG A 172 -28.56 11.23 21.14
N ARG A 173 -28.70 9.90 21.24
CA ARG A 173 -29.76 9.09 20.60
C ARG A 173 -29.94 9.46 19.12
N SER A 174 -28.83 9.76 18.45
CA SER A 174 -28.83 10.27 17.08
C SER A 174 -28.82 9.12 16.10
N ARG A 175 -29.98 8.84 15.48
CA ARG A 175 -30.08 7.86 14.37
C ARG A 175 -29.08 8.18 13.24
N ARG A 176 -28.70 9.45 13.08
CA ARG A 176 -27.78 9.92 12.03
C ARG A 176 -26.33 9.55 12.33
N ALA A 177 -25.91 9.70 13.59
CA ALA A 177 -24.58 9.25 14.02
C ALA A 177 -24.45 7.73 13.86
N ALA A 178 -25.53 6.97 14.09
CA ALA A 178 -25.53 5.52 13.87
C ALA A 178 -25.21 5.13 12.42
N TYR A 179 -25.73 5.84 11.40
CA TYR A 179 -25.40 5.53 10.00
C TYR A 179 -23.95 5.83 9.66
N ALA A 180 -23.42 6.95 10.14
CA ALA A 180 -22.00 7.29 9.96
C ALA A 180 -21.10 6.25 10.64
N VAL A 181 -21.46 5.80 11.85
CA VAL A 181 -20.76 4.71 12.55
C VAL A 181 -20.81 3.42 11.74
N VAL A 182 -21.98 3.02 11.21
CA VAL A 182 -22.11 1.80 10.38
C VAL A 182 -21.23 1.89 9.12
N MET A 183 -21.24 3.03 8.42
CA MET A 183 -20.38 3.24 7.26
C MET A 183 -18.90 3.18 7.63
N ALA A 184 -18.48 3.85 8.71
CA ALA A 184 -17.10 3.83 9.19
C ALA A 184 -16.65 2.42 9.59
N VAL A 185 -17.52 1.63 10.25
CA VAL A 185 -17.23 0.23 10.58
C VAL A 185 -16.97 -0.59 9.32
N GLY A 186 -17.81 -0.47 8.29
CA GLY A 186 -17.61 -1.19 7.03
C GLY A 186 -16.26 -0.87 6.36
N LEU A 187 -15.91 0.42 6.30
CA LEU A 187 -14.63 0.86 5.74
C LEU A 187 -13.43 0.47 6.61
N MET A 188 -13.57 0.46 7.95
CA MET A 188 -12.53 -0.01 8.87
C MET A 188 -12.29 -1.52 8.77
N VAL A 189 -13.32 -2.31 8.50
CA VAL A 189 -13.18 -3.76 8.24
C VAL A 189 -12.39 -3.99 6.95
N LEU A 190 -12.66 -3.20 5.90
CA LEU A 190 -11.87 -3.23 4.67
C LEU A 190 -10.40 -2.82 4.92
N LEU A 191 -10.17 -1.71 5.62
CA LEU A 191 -8.83 -1.25 5.96
C LEU A 191 -8.05 -2.30 6.77
N SER A 192 -8.68 -2.88 7.78
CA SER A 192 -8.08 -3.96 8.59
C SER A 192 -7.75 -5.20 7.75
N SER A 193 -8.58 -5.51 6.75
CA SER A 193 -8.35 -6.65 5.84
C SER A 193 -7.18 -6.41 4.89
N LEU A 194 -6.98 -5.16 4.45
CA LEU A 194 -5.84 -4.78 3.60
C LEU A 194 -4.52 -4.80 4.39
N TRP A 195 -4.51 -4.30 5.62
CA TRP A 195 -3.32 -4.30 6.48
C TRP A 195 -3.05 -5.62 7.21
N MET A 196 -3.81 -6.66 6.91
CA MET A 196 -3.80 -7.91 7.67
C MET A 196 -2.42 -8.58 7.69
N ARG A 197 -1.65 -8.47 6.60
CA ARG A 197 -0.27 -8.99 6.49
C ARG A 197 0.71 -8.31 7.47
N ASP A 198 0.49 -7.05 7.78
CA ASP A 198 1.41 -6.28 8.61
C ASP A 198 1.05 -6.34 10.10
N ILE A 199 -0.22 -6.57 10.41
CA ILE A 199 -0.74 -6.50 11.79
C ILE A 199 -0.79 -7.87 12.45
N LEU A 200 -1.15 -8.92 11.70
CA LEU A 200 -1.29 -10.24 12.29
C LEU A 200 0.08 -10.85 12.60
N PRO A 201 0.27 -11.42 13.81
CA PRO A 201 1.48 -12.15 14.11
C PRO A 201 1.52 -13.47 13.34
N ASP A 202 2.74 -13.91 12.98
CA ASP A 202 3.03 -15.20 12.34
C ASP A 202 2.83 -16.35 13.34
N ASN A 203 1.59 -16.55 13.78
CA ASN A 203 1.17 -17.60 14.69
C ASN A 203 0.16 -18.53 13.99
N PRO A 204 0.15 -19.84 14.30
CA PRO A 204 -0.74 -20.82 13.65
C PRO A 204 -2.23 -20.51 13.84
N GLN A 205 -2.60 -19.71 14.85
CA GLN A 205 -3.98 -19.26 15.08
C GLN A 205 -4.49 -18.29 14.00
N PHE A 206 -3.59 -17.50 13.39
CA PHE A 206 -3.92 -16.47 12.42
C PHE A 206 -3.58 -16.87 10.98
N GLU A 207 -2.92 -18.02 10.80
CA GLU A 207 -2.55 -18.57 9.49
C GLU A 207 -3.78 -18.74 8.57
N TRP A 208 -4.92 -19.18 9.11
CA TRP A 208 -6.15 -19.34 8.33
C TRP A 208 -6.66 -18.02 7.73
N LEU A 209 -6.49 -16.90 8.45
CA LEU A 209 -6.85 -15.57 7.96
C LEU A 209 -5.89 -15.15 6.85
N LEU A 210 -4.59 -15.30 7.07
CA LEU A 210 -3.55 -14.95 6.10
C LEU A 210 -3.71 -15.73 4.78
N VAL A 211 -4.08 -17.02 4.85
CA VAL A 211 -4.37 -17.85 3.67
C VAL A 211 -5.61 -17.34 2.92
N ASN A 212 -6.67 -16.98 3.64
CA ASN A 212 -7.93 -16.50 3.06
C ASN A 212 -8.00 -14.97 2.97
N ARG A 213 -6.86 -14.27 2.90
CA ARG A 213 -6.84 -12.80 2.93
C ARG A 213 -7.63 -12.17 1.80
N LEU A 214 -7.51 -12.72 0.59
CA LEU A 214 -8.16 -12.18 -0.59
C LEU A 214 -9.68 -12.28 -0.48
N ASP A 215 -10.18 -13.39 0.07
CA ASP A 215 -11.62 -13.56 0.33
C ASP A 215 -12.11 -12.64 1.45
N SER A 216 -11.28 -12.42 2.48
CA SER A 216 -11.56 -11.44 3.53
C SER A 216 -11.68 -10.02 2.95
N ILE A 217 -10.76 -9.63 2.05
CA ILE A 217 -10.80 -8.33 1.35
C ILE A 217 -12.07 -8.20 0.51
N ARG A 218 -12.44 -9.25 -0.26
CA ARG A 218 -13.67 -9.26 -1.07
C ARG A 218 -14.92 -9.06 -0.21
N ALA A 219 -15.03 -9.83 0.88
CA ALA A 219 -16.16 -9.74 1.80
C ALA A 219 -16.22 -8.37 2.47
N ALA A 220 -15.07 -7.85 2.93
CA ALA A 220 -14.97 -6.54 3.55
C ALA A 220 -15.34 -5.41 2.59
N LEU A 221 -14.93 -5.50 1.32
CA LEU A 221 -15.31 -4.54 0.29
C LEU A 221 -16.82 -4.57 0.05
N ALA A 222 -17.41 -5.76 -0.09
CA ALA A 222 -18.85 -5.91 -0.28
C ALA A 222 -19.66 -5.32 0.88
N ILE A 223 -19.22 -5.60 2.12
CA ILE A 223 -19.81 -5.02 3.34
C ILE A 223 -19.66 -3.50 3.35
N GLY A 224 -18.46 -2.98 3.08
CA GLY A 224 -18.18 -1.54 3.04
C GLY A 224 -19.05 -0.79 2.03
N VAL A 225 -19.17 -1.33 0.80
CA VAL A 225 -20.01 -0.76 -0.26
C VAL A 225 -21.49 -0.83 0.12
N ALA A 226 -21.98 -1.96 0.64
CA ALA A 226 -23.37 -2.11 1.06
C ALA A 226 -23.73 -1.14 2.19
N MET A 227 -22.87 -1.03 3.22
CA MET A 227 -23.07 -0.11 4.34
C MET A 227 -23.02 1.35 3.90
N SER A 228 -22.10 1.69 2.98
CA SER A 228 -22.05 3.03 2.38
C SER A 228 -23.31 3.35 1.59
N LEU A 229 -23.79 2.43 0.75
CA LEU A 229 -25.01 2.61 -0.04
C LEU A 229 -26.24 2.82 0.88
N VAL A 230 -26.38 2.00 1.91
CA VAL A 230 -27.47 2.11 2.90
C VAL A 230 -27.40 3.46 3.63
N ALA A 231 -26.20 3.92 4.01
CA ALA A 231 -26.04 5.23 4.63
C ALA A 231 -26.46 6.37 3.68
N HIS A 232 -26.02 6.33 2.42
CA HIS A 232 -26.34 7.33 1.41
C HIS A 232 -27.84 7.38 1.07
N LEU A 233 -28.48 6.24 0.84
CA LEU A 233 -29.92 6.17 0.54
C LEU A 233 -30.76 6.72 1.70
N ASN A 234 -30.40 6.39 2.94
CA ASN A 234 -31.08 6.90 4.13
C ASN A 234 -30.93 8.42 4.30
N LEU A 235 -29.79 8.98 3.89
CA LEU A 235 -29.56 10.41 3.91
C LEU A 235 -30.36 11.14 2.81
N MET A 236 -30.55 10.53 1.64
CA MET A 236 -31.37 11.10 0.56
C MET A 236 -32.88 11.07 0.86
N ALA A 237 -33.38 10.03 1.52
CA ALA A 237 -34.81 9.82 1.76
C ALA A 237 -35.43 10.71 2.86
N GLN A 238 -34.62 11.30 3.77
CA GLN A 238 -35.14 12.07 4.91
C GLN A 238 -34.98 13.59 4.72
N GLN A 239 -36.04 14.37 4.96
CA GLN A 239 -35.96 15.85 5.03
C GLN A 239 -35.14 16.27 6.27
N ILE A 240 -33.91 16.77 6.04
CA ILE A 240 -32.88 16.90 7.09
C ILE A 240 -32.91 18.29 7.77
N VAL A 241 -33.22 18.33 9.07
CA VAL A 241 -33.13 19.54 9.95
C VAL A 241 -31.68 19.99 10.27
N ASN A 242 -30.66 19.37 9.66
CA ASN A 242 -29.26 19.81 9.67
C ASN A 242 -28.59 19.36 8.36
N ARG A 243 -29.30 19.56 7.24
CA ARG A 243 -28.87 19.13 5.90
C ARG A 243 -27.45 19.60 5.62
N ASN A 244 -27.18 20.87 5.89
CA ASN A 244 -25.89 21.49 5.58
C ASN A 244 -24.70 20.85 6.32
N TYR A 245 -24.87 20.37 7.56
CA TYR A 245 -23.79 19.71 8.30
C TYR A 245 -23.48 18.34 7.70
N TRP A 246 -24.49 17.46 7.62
CA TRP A 246 -24.29 16.10 7.14
C TRP A 246 -23.92 16.05 5.67
N THR A 247 -24.49 16.94 4.85
CA THR A 247 -24.08 17.10 3.45
C THR A 247 -22.61 17.49 3.33
N ARG A 248 -22.07 18.37 4.19
CA ARG A 248 -20.64 18.70 4.18
C ARG A 248 -19.78 17.50 4.58
N VAL A 249 -20.14 16.77 5.64
CA VAL A 249 -19.40 15.58 6.09
C VAL A 249 -19.33 14.53 4.98
N ILE A 250 -20.46 14.26 4.31
CA ILE A 250 -20.54 13.31 3.20
C ILE A 250 -19.70 13.78 2.01
N ILE A 251 -19.85 15.04 1.58
CA ILE A 251 -19.07 15.59 0.46
C ILE A 251 -17.57 15.45 0.73
N VAL A 252 -17.11 15.77 1.95
CA VAL A 252 -15.69 15.61 2.30
C VAL A 252 -15.28 14.14 2.30
N SER A 253 -16.09 13.26 2.91
CA SER A 253 -15.84 11.81 2.90
C SER A 253 -15.75 11.26 1.47
N ASP A 254 -16.68 11.65 0.59
CA ASP A 254 -16.73 11.20 -0.80
C ASP A 254 -15.55 11.75 -1.60
N MET A 255 -15.13 13.00 -1.36
CA MET A 255 -13.93 13.55 -1.98
C MET A 255 -12.68 12.72 -1.62
N VAL A 256 -12.55 12.30 -0.36
CA VAL A 256 -11.43 11.44 0.08
C VAL A 256 -11.56 10.03 -0.50
N LEU A 257 -12.79 9.48 -0.57
CA LEU A 257 -13.03 8.16 -1.16
C LEU A 257 -12.78 8.14 -2.69
N VAL A 258 -13.08 9.24 -3.38
CA VAL A 258 -12.73 9.44 -4.79
C VAL A 258 -11.20 9.52 -4.93
N ALA A 259 -10.50 10.21 -4.03
CA ALA A 259 -9.03 10.22 -4.04
C ALA A 259 -8.45 8.82 -3.83
N PHE A 260 -9.03 8.02 -2.92
CA PHE A 260 -8.71 6.59 -2.78
C PHE A 260 -8.90 5.83 -4.10
N GLY A 261 -10.04 5.99 -4.77
CA GLY A 261 -10.30 5.34 -6.06
C GLY A 261 -9.32 5.75 -7.14
N VAL A 262 -8.97 7.05 -7.22
CA VAL A 262 -7.99 7.57 -8.17
C VAL A 262 -6.60 6.99 -7.92
N PHE A 263 -6.10 7.06 -6.68
CA PHE A 263 -4.81 6.48 -6.33
C PHE A 263 -4.78 4.97 -6.53
N TRP A 264 -5.89 4.28 -6.29
CA TRP A 264 -6.01 2.84 -6.49
C TRP A 264 -5.92 2.45 -7.96
N ILE A 265 -6.68 3.13 -8.83
CA ILE A 265 -6.59 2.94 -10.29
C ILE A 265 -5.18 3.30 -10.76
N TRP A 266 -4.62 4.39 -10.27
CA TRP A 266 -3.28 4.84 -10.64
C TRP A 266 -2.21 3.80 -10.27
N GLN A 267 -2.29 3.20 -9.09
CA GLN A 267 -1.37 2.15 -8.65
C GLN A 267 -1.43 0.90 -9.56
N ILE A 268 -2.57 0.61 -10.20
CA ILE A 268 -2.66 -0.50 -11.17
C ILE A 268 -1.79 -0.21 -12.41
N TYR A 269 -1.80 1.03 -12.90
CA TYR A 269 -1.05 1.43 -14.09
C TYR A 269 0.41 1.80 -13.81
N ALA A 270 0.68 2.34 -12.62
CA ALA A 270 2.00 2.75 -12.16
C ALA A 270 2.20 2.31 -10.70
N PRO A 271 2.61 1.04 -10.46
CA PRO A 271 2.71 0.47 -9.11
C PRO A 271 3.63 1.23 -8.14
N ASP A 272 4.60 1.98 -8.66
CA ASP A 272 5.64 2.70 -7.90
C ASP A 272 5.60 4.22 -8.12
N PHE A 273 4.44 4.80 -8.45
CA PHE A 273 4.32 6.22 -8.79
C PHE A 273 4.84 7.21 -7.73
N ALA A 274 4.81 6.81 -6.46
CA ALA A 274 5.32 7.55 -5.31
C ALA A 274 6.43 6.77 -4.57
N GLY A 275 7.09 5.82 -5.24
CA GLY A 275 8.06 4.94 -4.60
C GLY A 275 7.41 3.98 -3.59
N LEU A 276 8.13 3.69 -2.51
CA LEU A 276 7.71 2.76 -1.45
C LEU A 276 6.38 3.11 -0.77
N ILE A 277 5.95 4.37 -0.79
CA ILE A 277 4.67 4.80 -0.19
C ILE A 277 3.48 4.61 -1.12
N SER A 278 3.69 4.25 -2.40
CA SER A 278 2.62 4.11 -3.40
C SER A 278 1.52 3.15 -2.97
N ALA A 279 1.91 2.04 -2.33
CA ALA A 279 0.96 1.06 -1.80
C ALA A 279 0.18 1.59 -0.59
N GLU A 280 0.84 2.37 0.27
CA GLU A 280 0.24 2.90 1.50
C GLU A 280 -0.72 4.06 1.24
N LEU A 281 -0.50 4.86 0.17
CA LEU A 281 -1.32 6.05 -0.12
C LEU A 281 -2.81 5.74 -0.27
N ASN A 282 -3.14 4.57 -0.83
CA ASN A 282 -4.53 4.11 -0.94
C ASN A 282 -5.14 3.85 0.43
N GLU A 283 -4.45 3.06 1.24
CA GLU A 283 -4.93 2.67 2.56
C GLU A 283 -4.98 3.86 3.51
N ILE A 284 -4.05 4.82 3.37
CA ILE A 284 -4.09 6.11 4.08
C ILE A 284 -5.32 6.93 3.67
N ALA A 285 -5.66 7.01 2.38
CA ALA A 285 -6.88 7.69 1.93
C ALA A 285 -8.15 7.02 2.50
N LEU A 286 -8.18 5.70 2.54
CA LEU A 286 -9.28 4.95 3.17
C LEU A 286 -9.35 5.24 4.69
N ALA A 287 -8.22 5.24 5.39
CA ALA A 287 -8.14 5.58 6.81
C ALA A 287 -8.60 7.03 7.10
N MET A 288 -8.23 7.99 6.25
CA MET A 288 -8.71 9.37 6.33
C MET A 288 -10.23 9.47 6.12
N THR A 289 -10.78 8.66 5.23
CA THR A 289 -12.24 8.57 5.02
C THR A 289 -12.92 8.08 6.31
N CYS A 290 -12.43 6.98 6.89
CA CYS A 290 -12.92 6.49 8.19
C CYS A 290 -12.87 7.57 9.28
N GLY A 291 -11.72 8.22 9.44
CA GLY A 291 -11.53 9.28 10.42
C GLY A 291 -12.50 10.46 10.23
N THR A 292 -12.68 10.91 8.99
CA THR A 292 -13.61 12.01 8.65
C THR A 292 -15.04 11.68 9.04
N VAL A 293 -15.49 10.46 8.75
CA VAL A 293 -16.86 10.00 9.03
C VAL A 293 -17.09 9.85 10.53
N LEU A 294 -16.12 9.30 11.26
CA LEU A 294 -16.16 9.16 12.72
C LEU A 294 -16.19 10.52 13.41
N MET A 295 -15.33 11.45 12.98
CA MET A 295 -15.34 12.84 13.46
C MET A 295 -16.69 13.51 13.16
N GLY A 296 -17.23 13.28 11.98
CA GLY A 296 -18.57 13.72 11.59
C GLY A 296 -19.66 13.22 12.54
N ALA A 297 -19.55 11.99 13.05
CA ALA A 297 -20.47 11.42 14.04
C ALA A 297 -20.29 12.00 15.45
N ILE A 298 -19.04 12.33 15.84
CA ILE A 298 -18.71 12.92 17.15
C ILE A 298 -19.21 14.38 17.24
N PHE A 299 -19.00 15.18 16.19
CA PHE A 299 -19.30 16.62 16.20
C PHE A 299 -20.72 16.99 15.73
N VAL A 300 -21.63 16.02 15.65
CA VAL A 300 -23.04 16.28 15.26
C VAL A 300 -23.68 17.32 16.18
N PRO A 301 -24.25 18.42 15.66
CA PRO A 301 -24.88 19.45 16.48
C PRO A 301 -26.02 18.90 17.35
N ASP A 302 -26.02 19.28 18.63
CA ASP A 302 -27.04 18.85 19.59
C ASP A 302 -28.39 19.53 19.36
N ARG A 303 -29.48 18.74 19.39
CA ARG A 303 -30.84 19.22 19.14
C ARG A 303 -31.44 20.04 20.29
N ARG A 304 -30.81 20.06 21.47
CA ARG A 304 -31.40 20.66 22.69
C ARG A 304 -31.21 22.18 22.82
N ARG A 305 -30.67 22.87 21.80
CA ARG A 305 -30.43 24.32 21.79
C ARG A 305 -30.86 25.00 20.48
N ALA A 306 -32.04 24.65 19.96
CA ALA A 306 -32.71 25.39 18.90
C ALA A 306 -34.18 25.56 19.26
#